data_AF-X1QK92-F1
#
_entry.id   AF-X1QK92-F1
#
_cell.length_a   1.000
_cell.length_b   1.000
_cell.length_c   1.000
_cell.angle_alpha   90.00
_cell.angle_beta   90.00
_cell.angle_gamma   90.00
#
_symmetry.space_group_name_H-M   'P 1'
#
loop_
_entity.id
_entity.type
_entity.pdbx_description
1 polymer ?
#
loop_
_entity_poly.entity_id
_entity_poly.type
_entity_poly.pdbx_seq_one_letter_code
_entity_poly.pdbx_strand_id
1 'polypeptide(L)'
;MEEGKKVEKSVGEAERIKKNILTFCKAHDFFVHPAKNLDDHVERVIEIGCCPCDPRRKECPCEQAVEEIEQGRGICCCSIICSEAYLREWHYIEEGMPLYLRKKRRPLTLFKEKAEK
;
A
#
# COMPACT_ATOMS: atom_id res chain seq x y z
N MET A 1 19.25 31.83 -1.06
CA MET A 1 18.39 31.19 -0.04
C MET A 1 17.10 30.79 -0.71
N GLU A 2 17.06 29.61 -1.33
CA GLU A 2 15.89 29.09 -2.07
C GLU A 2 15.46 27.70 -1.57
N GLU A 3 15.72 27.40 -0.29
CA GLU A 3 15.47 26.06 0.29
C GLU A 3 14.05 25.87 0.84
N GLY A 4 13.24 26.93 0.95
CA GLY A 4 11.90 26.86 1.56
C GLY A 4 10.80 26.25 0.68
N LYS A 5 10.86 26.42 -0.65
CA LYS A 5 9.73 26.06 -1.55
C LYS A 5 9.67 24.59 -1.97
N LYS A 6 10.77 23.85 -1.81
CA LYS A 6 10.86 22.45 -2.29
C LYS A 6 10.26 21.46 -1.29
N VAL A 7 10.35 21.77 0.02
CA VAL A 7 9.89 20.90 1.10
C VAL A 7 8.35 20.83 1.16
N GLU A 8 7.66 21.96 1.00
CA GLU A 8 6.18 22.01 1.06
C GLU A 8 5.51 21.24 -0.10
N LYS A 9 6.15 21.21 -1.28
CA LYS A 9 5.65 20.43 -2.43
C LYS A 9 5.74 18.92 -2.20
N SER A 10 6.82 18.45 -1.59
CA SER A 10 7.05 17.01 -1.39
C SER A 10 6.13 16.39 -0.35
N VAL A 11 5.76 17.14 0.71
CA VAL A 11 4.82 16.64 1.73
C VAL A 11 3.43 16.43 1.14
N GLY A 12 2.93 17.38 0.35
CA GLY A 12 1.62 17.25 -0.31
C GLY A 12 1.57 16.11 -1.34
N GLU A 13 2.68 15.85 -2.03
CA GLU A 13 2.77 14.74 -2.99
C GLU A 13 2.80 13.37 -2.29
N ALA A 14 3.54 13.25 -1.18
CA ALA A 14 3.56 12.04 -0.37
C ALA A 14 2.19 11.67 0.20
N GLU A 15 1.49 12.64 0.79
CA GLU A 15 0.14 12.42 1.30
C GLU A 15 -0.83 12.04 0.17
N ARG A 16 -0.70 12.63 -1.01
CA ARG A 16 -1.52 12.30 -2.18
C ARG A 16 -1.30 10.85 -2.63
N ILE A 17 -0.06 10.41 -2.79
CA ILE A 17 0.25 9.03 -3.21
C ILE A 17 -0.22 8.04 -2.15
N LYS A 18 0.03 8.33 -0.87
CA LYS A 18 -0.43 7.51 0.25
C LYS A 18 -1.96 7.37 0.24
N LYS A 19 -2.69 8.47 0.07
CA LYS A 19 -4.15 8.46 -0.03
C LYS A 19 -4.64 7.67 -1.25
N ASN A 20 -3.97 7.79 -2.39
CA ASN A 20 -4.31 7.02 -3.59
C ASN A 20 -4.14 5.52 -3.35
N ILE A 21 -3.02 5.09 -2.78
CA ILE A 21 -2.77 3.68 -2.42
C ILE A 21 -3.86 3.16 -1.48
N LEU A 22 -4.17 3.91 -0.42
CA LEU A 22 -5.20 3.50 0.55
C LEU A 22 -6.59 3.45 -0.06
N THR A 23 -6.94 4.41 -0.93
CA THR A 23 -8.23 4.44 -1.63
C THR A 23 -8.35 3.26 -2.59
N PHE A 24 -7.29 2.94 -3.32
CA PHE A 24 -7.22 1.78 -4.19
C PHE A 24 -7.36 0.47 -3.41
N CYS A 25 -6.66 0.32 -2.29
CA CYS A 25 -6.82 -0.82 -1.40
C CYS A 25 -8.27 -0.97 -0.93
N LYS A 26 -8.92 0.13 -0.53
CA LYS A 26 -10.33 0.12 -0.11
C LYS A 26 -11.29 -0.22 -1.25
N ALA A 27 -11.02 0.24 -2.47
CA ALA A 27 -11.90 0.01 -3.62
C ALA A 27 -11.86 -1.44 -4.14
N HIS A 28 -10.75 -2.14 -3.92
CA HIS A 28 -10.53 -3.50 -4.42
C HIS A 28 -10.42 -4.56 -3.31
N ASP A 29 -10.75 -4.23 -2.06
CA ASP A 29 -10.57 -5.10 -0.89
C ASP A 29 -9.12 -5.67 -0.77
N PHE A 30 -8.13 -4.84 -1.09
CA PHE A 30 -6.71 -5.15 -0.92
C PHE A 30 -6.12 -4.50 0.34
N PHE A 31 -4.88 -4.87 0.63
CA PHE A 31 -4.17 -4.53 1.85
C PHE A 31 -2.77 -4.06 1.52
N VAL A 32 -2.30 -3.04 2.25
CA VAL A 32 -0.87 -2.74 2.27
C VAL A 32 -0.15 -3.87 2.99
N HIS A 33 0.89 -4.41 2.36
CA HIS A 33 1.61 -5.54 2.90
C HIS A 33 2.24 -5.15 4.25
N PRO A 34 1.96 -5.90 5.33
CA PRO A 34 2.29 -5.44 6.68
C PRO A 34 3.78 -5.43 7.01
N ALA A 35 4.57 -6.21 6.27
CA ALA A 35 6.03 -6.19 6.38
C ALA A 35 6.68 -5.02 5.62
N LYS A 36 5.89 -4.19 4.92
CA LYS A 36 6.38 -3.01 4.21
C LYS A 36 5.96 -1.75 4.96
N ASN A 37 6.85 -0.76 4.95
CA ASN A 37 6.51 0.58 5.41
C ASN A 37 5.96 1.36 4.22
N LEU A 38 4.73 1.87 4.36
CA LEU A 38 4.07 2.64 3.32
C LEU A 38 4.75 3.99 3.10
N ASP A 39 5.21 4.64 4.17
CA ASP A 39 5.87 5.94 4.09
C ASP A 39 7.20 5.83 3.32
N ASP A 40 8.08 4.89 3.68
CA ASP A 40 9.31 4.59 2.91
C ASP A 40 9.03 4.28 1.44
N HIS A 41 7.94 3.55 1.15
CA HIS A 41 7.57 3.22 -0.22
C HIS A 41 7.16 4.47 -1.01
N VAL A 42 6.36 5.34 -0.41
CA VAL A 42 5.92 6.58 -1.03
C VAL A 42 7.11 7.50 -1.30
N GLU A 43 8.02 7.66 -0.33
CA GLU A 43 9.25 8.44 -0.52
C GLU A 43 10.06 7.91 -1.70
N ARG A 44 10.20 6.59 -1.80
CA ARG A 44 10.91 5.95 -2.92
C ARG A 44 10.19 6.13 -4.26
N VAL A 45 8.86 6.12 -4.29
CA VAL A 45 8.09 6.42 -5.52
C VAL A 45 8.32 7.85 -5.96
N ILE A 46 8.36 8.82 -5.03
CA ILE A 46 8.62 10.23 -5.32
C ILE A 46 10.04 10.42 -5.84
N GLU A 47 11.03 9.80 -5.17
CA GLU A 47 12.44 9.91 -5.55
C GLU A 47 12.70 9.41 -6.97
N ILE A 48 12.11 8.26 -7.34
CA ILE A 48 12.33 7.62 -8.64
C ILE A 48 11.34 8.16 -9.71
N GLY A 49 10.18 8.67 -9.29
CA GLY A 49 9.11 9.14 -10.18
C GLY A 49 8.34 8.03 -10.92
N CYS A 50 8.41 6.77 -10.43
CA CYS A 50 7.73 5.60 -11.02
C CYS A 50 7.70 4.41 -10.02
N CYS A 51 7.10 3.27 -10.42
CA CYS A 51 7.16 2.05 -9.60
C CYS A 51 8.62 1.67 -9.35
N PRO A 52 9.01 1.37 -8.09
CA PRO A 52 10.34 0.84 -7.78
C PRO A 52 10.65 -0.51 -8.48
N CYS A 53 9.62 -1.17 -8.99
CA CYS A 53 9.66 -2.47 -9.65
C CYS A 53 9.81 -2.40 -11.18
N ASP A 54 9.24 -1.38 -11.80
CA ASP A 54 9.17 -1.25 -13.26
C ASP A 54 9.10 0.24 -13.62
N PRO A 55 10.13 0.80 -14.28
CA PRO A 55 10.21 2.22 -14.60
C PRO A 55 9.18 2.68 -15.64
N ARG A 56 8.48 1.76 -16.32
CA ARG A 56 7.40 2.09 -17.27
C ARG A 56 6.09 2.42 -16.54
N ARG A 57 5.92 1.94 -15.30
CA ARG A 57 4.74 2.22 -14.47
C ARG A 57 4.92 3.56 -13.75
N LYS A 58 4.34 4.64 -14.30
CA LYS A 58 4.57 6.01 -13.81
C LYS A 58 3.77 6.39 -12.56
N GLU A 59 2.78 5.60 -12.20
CA GLU A 59 1.88 5.89 -11.08
C GLU A 59 1.86 4.74 -10.08
N CYS A 60 1.72 5.08 -8.80
CA CYS A 60 1.49 4.12 -7.72
C CYS A 60 0.23 4.57 -6.96
N PRO A 61 -0.80 3.71 -6.83
CA PRO A 61 -0.90 2.34 -7.35
C PRO A 61 -0.98 2.31 -8.89
N CYS A 62 -0.42 1.27 -9.50
CA CYS A 62 -0.48 1.06 -10.95
C CYS A 62 -1.69 0.18 -11.33
N GLU A 63 -2.25 0.38 -12.52
CA GLU A 63 -3.40 -0.40 -13.00
C GLU A 63 -3.12 -1.91 -13.03
N GLN A 64 -1.88 -2.30 -13.36
CA GLN A 64 -1.46 -3.69 -13.42
C GLN A 64 -1.46 -4.37 -12.04
N ALA A 65 -1.46 -3.59 -10.95
CA ALA A 65 -1.50 -4.16 -9.60
C ALA A 65 -2.79 -4.97 -9.39
N VAL A 66 -3.93 -4.56 -9.99
CA VAL A 66 -5.20 -5.30 -9.87
C VAL A 66 -5.05 -6.71 -10.45
N GLU A 67 -4.61 -6.81 -11.71
CA GLU A 67 -4.42 -8.10 -12.37
C GLU A 67 -3.40 -8.99 -11.65
N GLU A 68 -2.28 -8.40 -11.21
CA GLU A 68 -1.23 -9.10 -10.45
C GLU A 68 -1.74 -9.69 -9.13
N ILE A 69 -2.69 -8.99 -8.48
CA ILE A 69 -3.26 -9.40 -7.20
C ILE A 69 -4.42 -10.39 -7.42
N GLU A 70 -5.37 -10.11 -8.31
CA GLU A 70 -6.57 -10.95 -8.48
C GLU A 70 -6.30 -12.21 -9.28
N GLN A 71 -5.52 -12.12 -10.36
CA GLN A 71 -5.28 -13.23 -11.31
C GLN A 71 -3.90 -13.84 -11.13
N GLY A 72 -2.97 -13.09 -10.52
CA GLY A 72 -1.59 -13.50 -10.33
C GLY A 72 -1.34 -14.15 -8.97
N ARG A 73 -0.34 -13.61 -8.26
CA ARG A 73 0.21 -14.20 -7.03
C ARG A 73 -0.51 -13.74 -5.77
N GLY A 74 -1.61 -13.00 -5.87
CA GLY A 74 -2.23 -12.38 -4.70
C GLY A 74 -1.48 -11.14 -4.17
N ILE A 75 -0.46 -10.66 -4.90
CA ILE A 75 0.41 -9.55 -4.51
C ILE A 75 0.95 -8.82 -5.74
N CYS A 76 1.05 -7.49 -5.68
CA CYS A 76 1.63 -6.72 -6.78
C CYS A 76 3.15 -6.95 -6.90
N CYS A 77 3.74 -6.65 -8.06
CA CYS A 77 5.16 -6.96 -8.30
C CYS A 77 6.15 -6.33 -7.29
N CYS A 78 5.91 -5.09 -6.83
CA CYS A 78 6.75 -4.44 -5.81
C CYS A 78 6.43 -4.88 -4.37
N SER A 79 5.44 -5.77 -4.19
CA SER A 79 5.01 -6.32 -2.91
C SER A 79 4.49 -5.30 -1.89
N ILE A 80 4.03 -4.12 -2.33
CA ILE A 80 3.45 -3.10 -1.43
C ILE A 80 1.96 -3.34 -1.16
N ILE A 81 1.22 -3.88 -2.13
CA ILE A 81 -0.22 -4.17 -2.02
C ILE A 81 -0.43 -5.67 -2.26
N CYS A 82 -1.30 -6.29 -1.46
CA CYS A 82 -1.63 -7.71 -1.50
C CYS A 82 -3.10 -7.96 -1.17
N SER A 83 -3.60 -9.13 -1.58
CA SER A 83 -4.93 -9.63 -1.24
C SER A 83 -4.96 -10.21 0.20
N GLU A 84 -6.16 -10.35 0.75
CA GLU A 84 -6.34 -11.07 2.02
C GLU A 84 -5.88 -12.53 1.91
N ALA A 85 -6.19 -13.18 0.78
CA ALA A 85 -5.83 -14.58 0.54
C ALA A 85 -4.31 -14.79 0.65
N TYR A 86 -3.51 -13.89 0.07
CA TYR A 86 -2.06 -13.90 0.21
C TYR A 86 -1.63 -13.75 1.67
N LEU A 87 -2.24 -12.83 2.42
CA LEU A 87 -1.90 -12.65 3.84
C LEU A 87 -2.22 -13.89 4.68
N ARG A 88 -3.31 -14.62 4.37
CA ARG A 88 -3.68 -15.88 5.03
C ARG A 88 -2.69 -17.00 4.69
N GLU A 89 -2.40 -17.18 3.40
CA GLU A 89 -1.47 -18.21 2.92
C GLU A 89 -0.10 -18.10 3.60
N TRP A 90 0.41 -16.87 3.75
CA TRP A 90 1.69 -16.60 4.37
C TRP A 90 1.61 -16.37 5.89
N HIS A 91 0.49 -16.75 6.52
CA HIS A 91 0.24 -16.67 7.97
C HIS A 91 0.47 -15.29 8.59
N TYR A 92 0.26 -14.22 7.81
CA TYR A 92 0.27 -12.85 8.35
C TYR A 92 -0.98 -12.56 9.19
N ILE A 93 -2.08 -13.26 8.89
CA ILE A 93 -3.40 -13.17 9.55
C ILE A 93 -3.98 -14.58 9.78
N GLU A 94 -4.84 -14.73 10.79
CA GLU A 94 -5.53 -16.00 11.11
C GLU A 94 -7.04 -15.89 10.88
N GLU A 95 -7.67 -17.00 10.51
CA GLU A 95 -9.11 -17.08 10.27
C GLU A 95 -9.90 -16.76 11.55
N GLY A 96 -10.87 -15.83 11.45
CA GLY A 96 -11.71 -15.43 12.59
C GLY A 96 -11.06 -14.41 13.54
N MET A 97 -9.81 -13.99 13.33
CA MET A 97 -9.20 -12.88 14.06
C MET A 97 -9.29 -11.57 13.28
N PRO A 98 -9.35 -10.41 13.97
CA PRO A 98 -9.24 -9.14 13.26
C PRO A 98 -7.85 -9.07 12.63
N LEU A 99 -7.75 -8.39 11.49
CA LEU A 99 -6.56 -8.38 10.64
C LEU A 99 -5.38 -7.74 11.39
N TYR A 100 -4.60 -8.57 12.07
CA TYR A 100 -3.43 -8.18 12.86
C TYR A 100 -2.22 -8.98 12.41
N LEU A 101 -1.06 -8.34 12.35
CA LEU A 101 0.22 -9.04 12.21
C LEU A 101 0.44 -10.01 13.37
N ARG A 102 0.47 -11.32 13.08
CA ARG A 102 0.73 -12.38 14.07
C ARG A 102 1.97 -12.13 14.95
N LYS A 103 3.03 -11.53 14.39
CA LYS A 103 4.28 -11.20 15.12
C LYS A 103 4.24 -9.93 15.98
N LYS A 104 3.29 -9.01 15.77
CA LYS A 104 3.32 -7.67 16.41
C LYS A 104 1.99 -7.17 16.97
N ARG A 105 0.87 -7.92 16.80
CA ARG A 105 -0.50 -7.47 17.15
C ARG A 105 -0.83 -6.05 16.64
N ARG A 106 -0.22 -5.62 15.53
CA ARG A 106 -0.51 -4.33 14.90
C ARG A 106 -1.64 -4.52 13.90
N PRO A 107 -2.66 -3.65 13.90
CA PRO A 107 -3.72 -3.75 12.90
C PRO A 107 -3.07 -3.62 11.53
N LEU A 108 -3.38 -4.53 10.62
CA LEU A 108 -3.29 -4.24 9.20
C LEU A 108 -4.17 -3.01 8.99
N THR A 109 -3.64 -2.02 8.29
CA THR A 109 -4.36 -0.80 7.97
C THR A 109 -5.50 -1.11 7.00
N LEU A 110 -6.54 -1.78 7.50
CA LEU A 110 -7.89 -1.48 7.11
C LEU A 110 -8.32 -0.34 8.01
N PHE A 111 -8.46 0.85 7.43
CA PHE A 111 -9.46 1.77 7.94
C PHE A 111 -10.83 1.17 7.63
N LYS A 112 -11.22 0.11 8.37
CA LYS A 112 -12.63 -0.10 8.68
C LYS A 112 -12.96 1.05 9.62
N GLU A 113 -13.28 2.21 9.03
CA GLU A 113 -14.09 3.19 9.73
C GLU A 113 -15.26 2.41 10.32
N LYS A 114 -15.29 2.37 11.64
CA LYS A 114 -16.45 1.86 12.35
C LYS A 114 -17.64 2.69 11.89
N ALA A 115 -18.47 2.12 11.03
CA ALA A 115 -19.87 2.50 10.96
C ALA A 115 -20.52 2.00 12.26
N GLU A 116 -20.24 2.70 13.37
CA GLU A 116 -21.11 2.67 14.55
C GLU A 116 -22.40 3.41 14.13
N LYS A 117 -23.49 2.66 14.01
CA LYS A 117 -24.86 3.16 14.08
C LYS A 117 -25.51 2.55 15.31
#